data_AF-A0A496WD05-F1
#
_entry.id   AF-A0A496WD05-F1
#
_cell.length_a   1.000
_cell.length_b   1.000
_cell.length_c   1.000
_cell.angle_alpha   90.00
_cell.angle_beta   90.00
_cell.angle_gamma   90.00
#
_symmetry.space_group_name_H-M   'P 1'
#
loop_
_entity.id
_entity.type
_entity.pdbx_description
1 polymer ?
#
loop_
_entity_poly.entity_id
_entity_poly.type
_entity_poly.pdbx_seq_one_letter_code
_entity_poly.pdbx_strand_id
1 'polypeptide(L)'
;MATEQGQKSLPRYMGIPTFMRTPYHLDPEGLDIALIGVPYDGGVTNRPGARHGPREIRNQSSLMRSIHHVSRIDPYALCKIADIGDVTFEGVFDHNAVVRDIESFFARVHTAGVI
;
A
#
# COMPACT_ATOMS: atom_id res chain seq x y z
N MET A 1 15.02 28.69 7.01
CA MET A 1 14.73 27.31 7.42
C MET A 1 13.67 26.79 6.48
N ALA A 2 14.01 25.86 5.57
CA ALA A 2 12.99 25.26 4.70
C ALA A 2 12.07 24.44 5.60
N THR A 3 10.78 24.81 5.64
CA THR A 3 9.76 24.00 6.28
C THR A 3 9.73 22.64 5.58
N GLU A 4 9.80 21.56 6.35
CA GLU A 4 9.67 20.20 5.83
C GLU A 4 8.29 20.06 5.17
N GLN A 5 8.24 20.26 3.86
CA GLN A 5 7.02 20.16 3.08
C GLN A 5 6.61 18.70 3.03
N GLY A 6 5.53 18.34 3.73
CA GLY A 6 5.00 16.98 3.73
C GLY A 6 4.75 16.48 2.31
N GLN A 7 5.00 15.19 2.05
CA GLN A 7 5.04 14.59 0.71
C GLN A 7 3.87 14.97 -0.21
N LYS A 8 2.66 15.18 0.33
CA LYS A 8 1.47 15.59 -0.43
C LYS A 8 1.52 17.02 -0.98
N SER A 9 2.36 17.90 -0.44
CA SER A 9 2.55 19.29 -0.88
C SER A 9 3.52 19.44 -2.05
N LEU A 10 4.36 18.43 -2.30
CA LEU A 10 5.28 18.40 -3.43
C LEU A 10 4.52 18.18 -4.75
N PRO A 11 5.05 18.65 -5.91
CA PRO A 11 4.55 18.26 -7.23
C PRO A 11 4.40 16.74 -7.37
N ARG A 12 3.41 16.28 -8.14
CA ARG A 12 3.03 14.86 -8.19
C ARG A 12 4.10 13.92 -8.74
N TYR A 13 4.98 14.44 -9.59
CA TYR A 13 6.12 13.73 -10.16
C TYR A 13 7.36 13.72 -9.25
N MET A 14 7.24 14.17 -8.00
CA MET A 14 8.32 14.19 -7.00
C MET A 14 7.97 13.37 -5.75
N GLY A 15 9.02 12.94 -5.03
CA GLY A 15 8.91 12.13 -3.81
C GLY A 15 8.88 10.62 -4.09
N ILE A 16 8.93 9.83 -3.01
CA ILE A 16 8.90 8.37 -3.08
C ILE A 16 7.47 7.92 -3.47
N PRO A 17 7.29 7.02 -4.44
CA PRO A 17 5.97 6.57 -4.88
C PRO A 17 5.37 5.52 -3.92
N THR A 18 4.93 5.96 -2.74
CA THR A 18 4.02 5.20 -1.87
C THR A 18 2.56 5.33 -2.37
N PHE A 19 1.71 4.40 -1.96
CA PHE A 19 0.29 4.38 -2.33
C PHE A 19 -0.38 5.70 -1.88
N MET A 20 -0.96 6.43 -2.83
CA MET A 20 -1.58 7.75 -2.64
C MET A 20 -0.67 8.78 -1.94
N ARG A 21 0.65 8.57 -1.99
CA ARG A 21 1.65 9.42 -1.32
C ARG A 21 1.42 9.50 0.20
N THR A 22 0.94 8.43 0.82
CA THR A 22 0.88 8.30 2.28
C THR A 22 2.26 8.05 2.87
N PRO A 23 2.46 8.28 4.18
CA PRO A 23 3.69 7.86 4.86
C PRO A 23 3.97 6.37 4.63
N TYR A 24 5.25 6.03 4.55
CA TYR A 24 5.71 4.65 4.55
C TYR A 24 5.98 4.21 5.99
N HIS A 25 5.29 3.18 6.46
CA HIS A 25 5.41 2.69 7.83
C HIS A 25 5.20 1.18 7.87
N LEU A 26 6.24 0.40 8.18
CA LEU A 26 6.17 -1.08 8.09
C LEU A 26 5.30 -1.74 9.17
N ASP A 27 5.12 -1.04 10.28
CA ASP A 27 4.38 -1.53 11.43
C ASP A 27 2.90 -1.10 11.32
N PRO A 28 1.94 -2.03 11.32
CA PRO A 28 0.53 -1.68 11.32
C PRO A 28 0.05 -1.04 12.64
N GLU A 29 0.78 -1.19 13.75
CA GLU A 29 0.30 -0.71 15.06
C GLU A 29 -0.08 0.78 15.06
N GLY A 30 -1.30 1.06 15.55
CA GLY A 30 -1.81 2.41 15.68
C GLY A 30 -2.32 3.05 14.39
N LEU A 31 -2.30 2.34 13.26
CA LEU A 31 -3.02 2.73 12.04
C LEU A 31 -4.51 2.35 12.15
N ASP A 32 -5.36 3.10 11.45
CA ASP A 32 -6.76 2.72 11.25
C ASP A 32 -6.92 1.96 9.91
N ILE A 33 -6.13 2.34 8.90
CA ILE A 33 -6.14 1.72 7.57
C ILE A 33 -4.70 1.47 7.07
N ALA A 34 -4.40 0.25 6.66
CA ALA A 34 -3.13 -0.13 6.06
C ALA A 34 -3.24 -0.35 4.55
N LEU A 35 -2.41 0.33 3.77
CA LEU A 35 -2.32 0.12 2.32
C LEU A 35 -1.22 -0.90 2.03
N ILE A 36 -1.59 -2.02 1.40
CA ILE A 36 -0.74 -3.21 1.25
C ILE A 36 -0.74 -3.65 -0.21
N GLY A 37 0.43 -4.03 -0.72
CA GLY A 37 0.56 -4.71 -2.01
C GLY A 37 0.81 -6.21 -1.85
N VAL A 38 0.21 -7.01 -2.72
CA VAL A 38 0.53 -8.45 -2.87
C VAL A 38 1.06 -8.67 -4.29
N PRO A 39 2.39 -8.58 -4.50
CA PRO A 39 2.99 -8.63 -5.84
C PRO A 39 3.15 -10.09 -6.32
N TYR A 40 2.04 -10.82 -6.46
CA TYR A 40 2.04 -12.24 -6.83
C TYR A 40 1.06 -12.55 -7.96
N ASP A 41 1.47 -13.44 -8.87
CA ASP A 41 0.63 -13.92 -9.97
C ASP A 41 0.87 -15.41 -10.29
N GLY A 42 1.43 -16.19 -9.36
CA GLY A 42 1.74 -17.60 -9.59
C GLY A 42 0.50 -18.50 -9.77
N GLY A 43 -0.70 -18.00 -9.45
CA GLY A 43 -1.97 -18.68 -9.76
C GLY A 43 -2.50 -18.42 -11.18
N VAL A 44 -1.84 -17.58 -11.99
CA VAL A 44 -2.29 -17.24 -13.34
C VAL A 44 -1.89 -18.34 -14.34
N THR A 45 -2.84 -18.79 -15.17
CA THR A 45 -2.65 -19.93 -16.08
C THR A 45 -2.28 -19.56 -17.53
N ASN A 46 -2.36 -18.28 -17.91
CA ASN A 46 -2.14 -17.85 -19.29
C ASN A 46 -1.22 -16.63 -19.40
N ARG A 47 -1.66 -15.45 -18.92
CA ARG A 47 -0.95 -14.18 -19.12
C ARG A 47 -0.44 -13.62 -17.79
N PRO A 48 0.80 -13.93 -17.38
CA PRO A 48 1.39 -13.37 -16.16
C PRO A 48 1.68 -11.87 -16.31
N GLY A 49 1.96 -11.20 -15.18
CA GLY A 49 2.31 -9.78 -15.13
C GLY A 49 1.68 -9.04 -13.96
N ALA A 50 0.64 -9.60 -13.32
CA ALA A 50 -0.05 -8.96 -12.20
C ALA A 50 0.87 -8.74 -10.98
N ARG A 51 1.98 -9.50 -10.87
CA ARG A 51 3.02 -9.27 -9.84
C ARG A 51 3.62 -7.86 -9.86
N HIS A 52 3.58 -7.17 -10.99
CA HIS A 52 4.06 -5.78 -11.13
C HIS A 52 3.00 -4.74 -10.77
N GLY A 53 1.74 -5.16 -10.60
CA GLY A 53 0.59 -4.30 -10.36
C GLY A 53 0.76 -3.35 -9.17
N PRO A 54 1.11 -3.84 -7.96
CA PRO A 54 1.23 -2.96 -6.79
C PRO A 54 2.19 -1.79 -6.99
N ARG A 55 3.32 -2.01 -7.67
CA ARG A 55 4.29 -0.94 -7.97
C ARG A 55 3.70 0.12 -8.90
N GLU A 56 3.05 -0.30 -9.97
CA GLU A 56 2.49 0.64 -10.94
C GLU A 56 1.23 1.34 -10.41
N ILE A 57 0.42 0.68 -9.58
CA ILE A 57 -0.68 1.34 -8.87
C ILE A 57 -0.14 2.44 -7.95
N ARG A 58 0.93 2.19 -7.18
CA ARG A 58 1.55 3.23 -6.35
C ARG A 58 2.04 4.41 -7.20
N ASN A 59 2.74 4.14 -8.30
CA ASN A 59 3.20 5.16 -9.25
C ASN A 59 2.03 6.04 -9.76
N GLN A 60 0.97 5.41 -10.27
CA GLN A 60 -0.19 6.11 -10.83
C GLN A 60 -1.06 6.79 -9.77
N SER A 61 -1.09 6.27 -8.53
CA SER A 61 -1.87 6.85 -7.44
C SER A 61 -1.44 8.28 -7.07
N SER A 62 -0.23 8.69 -7.48
CA SER A 62 0.26 10.07 -7.34
C SER A 62 -0.66 11.12 -7.98
N LEU A 63 -1.55 10.73 -8.90
CA LEU A 63 -2.53 11.60 -9.56
C LEU A 63 -3.78 11.88 -8.71
N MET A 64 -4.01 11.09 -7.66
CA MET A 64 -5.22 11.20 -6.83
C MET A 64 -5.17 12.39 -5.87
N ARG A 65 -6.35 12.89 -5.49
CA ARG A 65 -6.51 13.99 -4.52
C ARG A 65 -7.02 13.45 -3.19
N SER A 66 -6.94 14.25 -2.14
CA SER A 66 -7.35 13.83 -0.80
C SER A 66 -8.85 13.65 -0.66
N ILE A 67 -9.62 14.61 -1.16
CA ILE A 67 -11.07 14.68 -0.93
C ILE A 67 -11.83 14.07 -2.09
N HIS A 68 -12.77 13.17 -1.78
CA HIS A 68 -13.72 12.67 -2.77
C HIS A 68 -14.70 13.77 -3.20
N HIS A 69 -14.82 14.02 -4.52
CA HIS A 69 -15.53 15.19 -5.03
C HIS A 69 -17.07 15.18 -4.83
N VAL A 70 -17.69 14.01 -4.66
CA VAL A 70 -19.15 13.89 -4.41
C VAL A 70 -19.45 13.88 -2.91
N SER A 71 -19.04 12.82 -2.20
CA SER A 71 -19.27 12.65 -0.76
C SER A 71 -18.55 13.66 0.14
N ARG A 72 -17.55 14.39 -0.39
CA ARG A 72 -16.72 15.36 0.35
C ARG A 72 -15.92 14.76 1.51
N ILE A 73 -15.80 13.43 1.55
CA ILE A 73 -15.00 12.73 2.56
C ILE A 73 -13.52 12.90 2.25
N ASP A 74 -12.76 13.31 3.27
CA ASP A 74 -11.29 13.22 3.29
C ASP A 74 -10.89 12.07 4.23
N PRO A 75 -10.51 10.89 3.71
CA PRO A 75 -10.15 9.75 4.56
C PRO A 75 -8.92 10.04 5.41
N TYR A 76 -8.02 10.94 4.98
CA TYR A 76 -6.81 11.29 5.71
C TYR A 76 -7.07 12.21 6.90
N ALA A 77 -8.25 12.84 6.96
CA ALA A 77 -8.72 13.59 8.12
C ALA A 77 -9.48 12.71 9.13
N LEU A 78 -9.97 11.55 8.68
CA LEU A 78 -10.78 10.64 9.50
C LEU A 78 -9.95 9.49 10.11
N CYS A 79 -8.90 9.07 9.43
CA CYS A 79 -8.15 7.86 9.75
C CYS A 79 -6.64 8.10 9.67
N LYS A 80 -5.88 7.38 10.48
CA LYS A 80 -4.44 7.21 10.36
C LYS A 80 -4.17 6.17 9.27
N ILE A 81 -3.64 6.63 8.14
CA ILE A 81 -3.43 5.81 6.95
C ILE A 81 -1.95 5.82 6.57
N ALA A 82 -1.36 4.64 6.37
CA ALA A 82 0.00 4.50 5.86
C ALA A 82 0.09 3.37 4.82
N ASP A 83 1.10 3.47 3.96
CA ASP A 83 1.52 2.36 3.11
C ASP A 83 2.51 1.51 3.90
N ILE A 84 2.15 0.25 4.13
CA ILE A 84 2.97 -0.68 4.91
C ILE A 84 3.81 -1.61 4.01
N GLY A 85 3.86 -1.31 2.72
CA GLY A 85 4.67 -2.01 1.75
C GLY A 85 4.00 -3.24 1.16
N ASP A 86 4.81 -4.22 0.82
CA ASP A 86 4.39 -5.43 0.13
C ASP A 86 4.56 -6.66 1.03
N VAL A 87 3.75 -7.68 0.79
CA VAL A 87 3.98 -9.01 1.37
C VAL A 87 5.30 -9.56 0.82
N THR A 88 6.20 -9.94 1.72
CA THR A 88 7.46 -10.63 1.39
C THR A 88 7.23 -12.13 1.29
N PHE A 89 7.86 -12.77 0.30
CA PHE A 89 7.73 -14.21 0.08
C PHE A 89 9.05 -14.93 0.38
N GLU A 90 8.99 -16.00 1.17
CA GLU A 90 10.16 -16.83 1.49
C GLU A 90 10.57 -17.71 0.29
N GLY A 91 9.58 -18.19 -0.47
CA GLY A 91 9.77 -19.11 -1.59
C GLY A 91 8.85 -18.80 -2.76
N VAL A 92 9.23 -17.84 -3.62
CA VAL A 92 8.39 -17.34 -4.74
C VAL A 92 7.91 -18.39 -5.76
N PHE A 93 8.57 -19.55 -5.82
CA PHE A 93 8.21 -20.65 -6.73
C PHE A 93 7.38 -21.76 -6.04
N ASP A 94 7.25 -21.74 -4.71
CA ASP A 94 6.32 -22.61 -3.98
C ASP A 94 5.02 -21.85 -3.76
N HIS A 95 4.00 -22.22 -4.53
CA HIS A 95 2.68 -21.60 -4.44
C HIS A 95 2.08 -21.68 -3.03
N ASN A 96 2.21 -22.83 -2.37
CA ASN A 96 1.65 -23.01 -1.04
C ASN A 96 2.41 -22.22 0.02
N ALA A 97 3.74 -22.05 -0.14
CA ALA A 97 4.51 -21.16 0.73
C ALA A 97 4.07 -19.71 0.58
N VAL A 98 3.92 -19.20 -0.64
CA VAL A 98 3.45 -17.84 -0.88
C VAL A 98 2.07 -17.60 -0.27
N VAL A 99 1.15 -18.56 -0.40
CA VAL A 99 -0.17 -18.45 0.23
C VAL A 99 -0.06 -18.32 1.76
N ARG A 100 0.80 -19.10 2.40
CA ARG A 100 1.06 -19.00 3.86
C ARG A 100 1.70 -17.67 4.26
N ASP A 101 2.61 -17.14 3.44
CA ASP A 101 3.24 -15.84 3.68
C ASP A 101 2.21 -14.71 3.64
N ILE A 102 1.30 -14.75 2.65
CA ILE A 102 0.18 -13.80 2.54
C ILE A 102 -0.73 -13.91 3.77
N GLU A 103 -1.15 -15.13 4.13
CA GLU A 103 -1.99 -15.36 5.30
C GLU A 103 -1.35 -14.82 6.58
N SER A 104 -0.08 -15.14 6.81
CA SER A 104 0.68 -14.71 8.00
C SER A 104 0.81 -13.19 8.07
N PHE A 105 1.07 -12.54 6.94
CA PHE A 105 1.14 -11.08 6.87
C PHE A 105 -0.19 -10.44 7.26
N PHE A 106 -1.31 -10.92 6.70
CA PHE A 106 -2.63 -10.35 7.00
C PHE A 106 -3.13 -10.72 8.39
N ALA A 107 -2.74 -11.87 8.95
CA ALA A 107 -3.02 -12.22 10.34
C ALA A 107 -2.38 -11.23 11.31
N ARG A 108 -1.13 -10.79 11.05
CA ARG A 108 -0.46 -9.72 11.81
C ARG A 108 -1.21 -8.39 11.71
N VAL A 109 -1.62 -7.99 10.51
CA VAL A 109 -2.39 -6.75 10.29
C VAL A 109 -3.72 -6.79 11.03
N HIS A 110 -4.44 -7.91 10.92
CA HIS A 110 -5.71 -8.11 11.61
C HIS A 110 -5.57 -8.08 13.13
N THR A 111 -4.51 -8.70 13.67
CA THR A 111 -4.22 -8.72 15.11
C THR A 111 -3.96 -7.31 15.65
N ALA A 112 -3.37 -6.43 14.84
CA ALA A 112 -3.15 -5.03 15.18
C ALA A 112 -4.45 -4.18 15.17
N GLY A 113 -5.60 -4.76 14.79
CA GLY A 113 -6.89 -4.07 14.74
C GLY A 113 -7.05 -3.11 13.56
N VAL A 114 -6.18 -3.21 12.56
CA VAL A 114 -6.15 -2.35 11.38
C VAL A 114 -7.02 -2.93 10.27
N ILE A 115 -7.68 -2.05 9.51
CA ILE A 115 -8.45 -2.41 8.31
C ILE A 115 -7.55 -2.42 7.07
#